data_AF-A0A818H7B5-F1
#
_entry.id   AF-A0A818H7B5-F1
#
_cell.length_a   1.000
_cell.length_b   1.000
_cell.length_c   1.000
_cell.angle_alpha   90.00
_cell.angle_beta   90.00
_cell.angle_gamma   90.00
#
_symmetry.space_group_name_H-M   'P 1'
#
loop_
_entity.id
_entity.type
_entity.pdbx_description
1 polymer ?
#
loop_
_entity_poly.entity_id
_entity_poly.type
_entity_poly.pdbx_seq_one_letter_code
_entity_poly.pdbx_strand_id
1 'polypeptide(L)' 'YTLVEDLQVRNKMHSAARLNQTILERSRNAQLVLINLPKVPRTNVNADYAYIEFVDQLCAGIYRCILVKGGGREVITIFS' A
#
# COMPACT_ATOMS: atom_id res chain seq x y z
N TYR A 1 -3.61 23.76 -6.54
CA TYR A 1 -2.79 22.78 -5.80
C TYR A 1 -2.32 23.45 -4.51
N THR A 2 -2.82 23.01 -3.35
CA THR A 2 -2.51 23.64 -2.05
C THR A 2 -1.36 22.88 -1.36
N LEU A 3 -0.42 23.61 -0.75
CA LEU A 3 0.78 23.06 -0.07
C LEU A 3 0.48 21.94 0.94
N VAL A 4 -0.70 21.95 1.55
CA VAL A 4 -1.14 20.95 2.53
C VAL A 4 -1.37 19.58 1.88
N GLU A 5 -1.88 19.54 0.66
CA GLU A 5 -2.15 18.29 -0.07
C GLU A 5 -0.84 17.63 -0.51
N ASP A 6 0.13 18.42 -0.99
CA ASP A 6 1.46 17.93 -1.37
C ASP A 6 2.22 17.32 -0.19
N LEU A 7 2.10 17.92 1.00
CA LEU A 7 2.67 17.37 2.23
C LEU A 7 2.06 16.02 2.61
N GLN A 8 0.74 15.84 2.43
CA GLN A 8 0.07 14.57 2.70
C GLN A 8 0.52 13.46 1.75
N VAL A 9 0.67 13.75 0.46
CA VAL A 9 1.17 12.79 -0.52
C VAL A 9 2.60 12.37 -0.18
N ARG A 10 3.47 13.35 0.13
CA ARG A 10 4.87 13.08 0.52
C ARG A 10 4.98 12.22 1.78
N ASN A 11 4.19 12.50 2.81
CA ASN A 11 4.19 11.70 4.04
C ASN A 11 3.76 10.25 3.80
N LYS A 12 2.80 10.03 2.90
CA LYS A 12 2.37 8.68 2.51
C LYS A 12 3.49 7.97 1.75
N MET A 13 4.15 8.63 0.80
CA MET A 13 5.28 8.05 0.06
C MET A 13 6.42 7.63 0.99
N HIS A 14 6.82 8.49 1.94
CA HIS A 14 7.85 8.15 2.92
C HIS A 14 7.45 6.93 3.78
N SER A 15 6.18 6.87 4.17
CA SER A 15 5.64 5.73 4.92
C SER A 15 5.66 4.43 4.10
N ALA A 16 5.33 4.49 2.79
CA ALA A 16 5.37 3.35 1.89
C ALA A 16 6.78 2.77 1.78
N ALA A 17 7.79 3.62 1.57
CA ALA A 17 9.19 3.20 1.48
C ALA A 17 9.66 2.49 2.76
N ARG A 18 9.33 3.05 3.93
CA ARG A 18 9.68 2.46 5.23
C ARG A 18 8.98 1.11 5.47
N LEU A 19 7.72 1.00 5.09
CA LEU A 19 6.97 -0.25 5.19
C LEU A 19 7.55 -1.32 4.26
N ASN A 20 7.83 -0.96 3.01
CA ASN A 20 8.46 -1.85 2.04
C ASN A 20 9.81 -2.38 2.58
N GLN A 21 10.68 -1.49 3.09
CA GLN A 21 11.94 -1.90 3.69
C GLN A 21 11.75 -2.95 4.79
N THR A 22 10.78 -2.74 5.68
CA THR A 22 10.48 -3.69 6.76
C THR A 22 10.02 -5.05 6.22
N ILE A 23 9.18 -5.04 5.18
CA ILE A 23 8.70 -6.27 4.52
C ILE A 23 9.86 -7.01 3.86
N LEU A 24 10.75 -6.31 3.14
CA LEU A 24 11.92 -6.91 2.50
C LEU A 24 12.92 -7.48 3.50
N GLU A 25 13.08 -6.85 4.66
CA GLU A 25 13.96 -7.32 5.73
C GLU A 25 13.41 -8.60 6.40
N ARG A 26 12.09 -8.68 6.60
CA ARG A 26 11.46 -9.78 7.38
C ARG A 26 10.91 -10.92 6.52
N SER A 27 10.57 -10.64 5.26
CA SER A 27 9.83 -11.57 4.39
C SER A 27 10.59 -11.89 3.10
N ARG A 28 11.91 -11.67 3.05
CA ARG A 28 12.76 -11.92 1.87
C ARG A 28 12.60 -13.32 1.27
N ASN A 29 12.49 -14.34 2.12
CA ASN A 29 12.40 -15.73 1.71
C ASN A 29 10.95 -16.24 1.63
N ALA A 30 9.96 -15.35 1.78
CA ALA A 30 8.56 -15.73 1.72
C ALA A 30 8.19 -16.23 0.32
N GLN A 31 7.35 -17.27 0.28
CA GLN A 31 6.78 -17.75 -0.97
C GLN A 31 5.68 -16.84 -1.52
N LEU A 32 5.04 -16.07 -0.64
CA LEU A 32 4.00 -15.10 -0.96
C LEU A 32 3.94 -14.06 0.16
N VAL A 33 3.76 -12.79 -0.19
CA VAL A 33 3.51 -11.70 0.76
C VAL A 33 2.10 -11.15 0.52
N LEU A 34 1.24 -11.22 1.54
CA LEU A 34 -0.07 -10.59 1.51
C LEU A 34 0.04 -9.19 2.10
N ILE A 35 -0.30 -8.18 1.31
CA ILE A 35 -0.25 -6.77 1.71
C ILE A 35 -1.66 -6.19 1.62
N ASN A 36 -2.06 -5.38 2.60
CA ASN A 36 -3.35 -4.70 2.50
C ASN A 36 -3.31 -3.66 1.37
N LEU A 37 -4.31 -3.69 0.49
CA LEU A 37 -4.46 -2.72 -0.57
C LEU A 37 -4.79 -1.34 0.04
N PRO A 38 -3.92 -0.33 -0.14
CA PRO A 38 -4.13 1.02 0.36
C PRO A 38 -5.46 1.61 -0.15
N LYS A 39 -5.99 2.60 0.57
CA LYS A 39 -7.15 3.36 0.09
C LYS A 39 -6.66 4.43 -0.89
N VAL A 40 -7.27 4.46 -2.07
CA VAL A 40 -7.08 5.56 -3.04
C VAL A 40 -7.44 6.88 -2.35
N PRO A 41 -6.54 7.88 -2.33
CA PRO A 41 -6.89 9.21 -1.88
C PRO A 41 -8.09 9.72 -2.69
N ARG A 42 -9.14 10.20 -2.02
CA ARG A 42 -10.41 10.56 -2.68
C ARG A 42 -10.38 11.91 -3.41
N THR A 43 -9.22 12.52 -3.62
CA THR A 43 -9.14 13.94 -4.01
C THR A 43 -8.18 14.14 -5.19
N ASN A 44 -8.72 14.69 -6.29
CA ASN A 44 -8.07 15.32 -7.45
C ASN A 44 -7.86 14.53 -8.77
N VAL A 45 -7.69 15.33 -9.83
CA VAL A 45 -7.48 14.99 -11.26
C VAL A 45 -6.27 14.07 -11.53
N ASN A 46 -5.34 13.95 -10.57
CA ASN A 46 -4.15 13.06 -10.65
C ASN A 46 -4.07 12.04 -9.50
N ALA A 47 -5.15 11.83 -8.74
CA ALA A 47 -5.17 10.91 -7.62
C ALA A 47 -4.77 9.48 -8.04
N ASP A 48 -5.12 9.09 -9.25
CA ASP A 48 -4.79 7.77 -9.82
C ASP A 48 -3.27 7.60 -10.00
N TYR A 49 -2.59 8.61 -10.55
CA TYR A 49 -1.13 8.57 -10.72
C TYR A 49 -0.41 8.47 -9.38
N ALA A 50 -0.74 9.36 -8.43
CA ALA A 50 -0.13 9.34 -7.10
C ALA A 50 -0.43 8.04 -6.35
N TYR A 51 -1.61 7.43 -6.58
CA TYR A 51 -1.98 6.15 -6.00
C TYR A 51 -1.17 5.00 -6.59
N ILE A 52 -1.02 4.94 -7.92
CA ILE A 52 -0.21 3.91 -8.58
C ILE A 52 1.26 4.04 -8.19
N GLU A 53 1.81 5.26 -8.16
CA GLU A 53 3.18 5.50 -7.69
C GLU A 53 3.37 5.04 -6.23
N PHE A 54 2.38 5.27 -5.37
CA PHE A 54 2.42 4.79 -3.99
C PHE A 54 2.44 3.25 -3.93
N VAL A 55 1.59 2.59 -4.72
CA VAL A 55 1.53 1.12 -4.78
C VAL A 55 2.82 0.54 -5.34
N ASP A 56 3.39 1.17 -6.36
CA ASP A 56 4.68 0.77 -6.94
C ASP A 56 5.81 0.87 -5.90
N GLN A 57 5.92 2.00 -5.19
CA GLN A 57 6.90 2.17 -4.11
C GLN A 57 6.71 1.19 -2.95
N LEU A 58 5.46 0.86 -2.60
CA LEU A 58 5.15 -0.11 -1.54
C LEU A 58 5.55 -1.54 -1.94
N CYS A 59 5.43 -1.90 -3.21
CA CYS A 59 5.67 -3.24 -3.73
C CYS A 59 7.05 -3.43 -4.37
N ALA A 60 7.86 -2.37 -4.49
CA ALA A 60 9.16 -2.41 -5.15
C ALA A 60 10.07 -3.50 -4.56
N GLY A 61 10.54 -4.41 -5.41
CA GLY A 61 11.41 -5.52 -5.00
C GLY A 61 10.69 -6.73 -4.38
N ILE A 62 9.36 -6.73 -4.31
CA ILE A 62 8.56 -7.85 -3.81
C ILE A 62 7.95 -8.63 -4.98
N TYR A 63 8.62 -9.70 -5.41
CA TYR A 63 8.24 -10.46 -6.63
C TYR A 63 6.91 -11.23 -6.54
N ARG A 64 6.48 -11.63 -5.34
CA ARG A 64 5.28 -12.43 -5.11
C ARG A 64 4.41 -11.76 -4.06
N CYS A 65 3.76 -10.66 -4.44
CA CYS A 65 2.81 -9.96 -3.57
C CYS A 65 1.38 -10.06 -4.10
N ILE A 66 0.42 -10.21 -3.19
CA ILE A 66 -1.00 -9.99 -3.48
C ILE A 66 -1.48 -8.85 -2.59
N LEU A 67 -2.13 -7.87 -3.21
CA LEU A 67 -2.78 -6.78 -2.52
C LEU A 67 -4.23 -7.16 -2.21
N VAL A 68 -4.59 -7.17 -0.93
CA VAL A 68 -5.90 -7.63 -0.44
C VAL A 68 -6.70 -6.45 0.12
N LYS A 69 -7.97 -6.31 -0.28
CA LYS A 69 -8.89 -5.33 0.29
C LYS A 69 -10.18 -6.01 0.73
N GLY A 70 -10.53 -5.86 2.01
CA GLY A 70 -11.90 -6.15 2.45
C GLY A 70 -12.86 -5.03 2.02
N GLY A 71 -14.08 -5.40 1.64
CA GLY A 71 -15.25 -4.55 1.49
C GLY A 71 -15.84 -4.06 2.82
N GLY A 72 -15.33 -4.51 3.97
CA GLY A 72 -15.71 -4.04 5.30
C GLY A 72 -16.97 -4.68 5.87
N ARG A 73 -17.45 -5.76 5.24
CA ARG A 73 -18.62 -6.55 5.67
C ARG A 73 -18.27 -8.03 5.85
N GLU A 74 -16.98 -8.37 5.72
CA GLU A 74 -16.49 -9.72 5.94
C GLU A 74 -16.68 -10.10 7.41
N VAL A 75 -17.26 -11.26 7.64
CA VAL A 75 -17.36 -11.87 8.98
C VAL A 75 -16.68 -13.22 8.91
N ILE A 76 -15.68 -13.44 9.77
CA ILE A 76 -15.00 -14.73 9.89
C ILE A 76 -15.63 -15.44 11.09
N THR A 77 -16.53 -16.39 10.82
CA THR A 77 -17.21 -17.18 11.85
C THR A 77 -16.63 -18.58 12.04
N ILE A 78 -15.70 -18.98 11.18
CA ILE A 78 -15.04 -20.28 11.22
C ILE A 78 -13.54 -20.01 11.21
N PHE A 79 -12.85 -20.53 12.22
CA PHE A 79 -11.41 -20.70 12.21
C PHE A 79 -11.17 -22.21 12.18
N SER A 80 -10.55 -22.68 11.09
CA SER A 80 -10.15 -24.09 10.95
C SER A 80 -8.82 -24.36 11.62
#